data_AF-A0A7S4D9L4-F1
#
_entry.id   AF-A0A7S4D9L4-F1
#
_cell.length_a   1.000
_cell.length_b   1.000
_cell.length_c   1.000
_cell.angle_alpha   90.00
_cell.angle_beta   90.00
_cell.angle_gamma   90.00
#
_symmetry.space_group_name_H-M   'P 1'
#
loop_
_entity.id
_entity.type
_entity.pdbx_description
1 polymer ?
#
loop_
_entity_poly.entity_id
_entity_poly.type
_entity_poly.pdbx_seq_one_letter_code
_entity_poly.pdbx_strand_id
1 'polypeptide(L)'
;MEGIDQEPVFNLAAPLNTISECFVRHLEGGDTSNNKNWGVKRALDSYLKQNPTAHELVPILTAESLKAGTLPNHSLVKYIGMVQDIFDLEFFCGVYEEVNSSTGEKKLATSKYLESIPPKANIQPDFESPKSKTLERLPLYCTPIPGLSPWARAAAAAGGRP
;
A
#
# COMPACT_ATOMS: atom_id res chain seq x y z
N MET A 1 -18.49 16.26 -23.11
CA MET A 1 -18.33 14.80 -22.98
C MET A 1 -16.85 14.56 -22.73
N GLU A 2 -16.39 14.92 -21.53
CA GLU A 2 -14.99 14.83 -21.10
C GLU A 2 -15.02 14.27 -19.68
N GLY A 3 -14.26 13.21 -19.39
CA GLY A 3 -14.00 12.83 -18.00
C GLY A 3 -14.00 11.35 -17.63
N ILE A 4 -13.84 10.38 -18.55
CA ILE A 4 -13.79 8.95 -18.15
C ILE A 4 -12.37 8.35 -18.23
N ASP A 5 -11.40 9.00 -18.90
CA ASP A 5 -10.05 8.44 -19.11
C ASP A 5 -8.94 9.06 -18.24
N GLN A 6 -9.28 9.81 -17.19
CA GLN A 6 -8.24 10.29 -16.25
C GLN A 6 -7.84 9.17 -15.28
N GLU A 7 -6.63 8.64 -15.49
CA GLU A 7 -6.00 7.68 -14.58
C GLU A 7 -5.86 8.25 -13.16
N PRO A 8 -5.98 7.41 -12.11
CA PRO A 8 -5.79 7.85 -10.73
C PRO A 8 -4.39 8.42 -10.55
N VAL A 9 -4.31 9.68 -10.14
CA VAL A 9 -3.05 10.33 -9.77
C VAL A 9 -2.64 9.82 -8.38
N PHE A 10 -1.42 9.28 -8.28
CA PHE A 10 -0.93 8.78 -6.99
C PHE A 10 -0.76 9.92 -5.99
N ASN A 11 -1.39 9.81 -4.82
CA ASN A 11 -1.28 10.80 -3.76
C ASN A 11 -0.32 10.31 -2.66
N LEU A 12 0.89 10.89 -2.60
CA LEU A 12 1.88 10.56 -1.56
C LEU A 12 1.39 10.81 -0.13
N ALA A 13 0.52 11.80 0.09
CA ALA A 13 0.00 12.12 1.42
C ALA A 13 -1.08 11.13 1.88
N ALA A 14 -1.73 10.44 0.96
CA ALA A 14 -2.79 9.47 1.24
C ALA A 14 -2.76 8.29 0.26
N PRO A 15 -1.71 7.46 0.27
CA PRO A 15 -1.51 6.41 -0.74
C PRO A 15 -2.61 5.35 -0.72
N LEU A 16 -3.19 5.05 0.45
CA LEU A 16 -4.29 4.09 0.59
C LEU A 16 -5.57 4.53 -0.13
N ASN A 17 -5.80 5.83 -0.29
CA ASN A 17 -6.94 6.34 -1.05
C ASN A 17 -6.76 6.02 -2.52
N THR A 18 -5.57 6.27 -3.08
CA THR A 18 -5.23 5.88 -4.46
C THR A 18 -5.38 4.37 -4.66
N ILE A 19 -4.95 3.55 -3.71
CA ILE A 19 -5.12 2.09 -3.77
C ILE A 19 -6.61 1.71 -3.82
N SER A 20 -7.43 2.33 -2.99
CA SER A 20 -8.87 2.09 -2.95
C SER A 20 -9.55 2.52 -4.25
N GLU A 21 -9.16 3.66 -4.82
CA GLU A 21 -9.64 4.15 -6.11
C GLU A 21 -9.24 3.23 -7.28
N CYS A 22 -7.99 2.76 -7.28
CA CYS A 22 -7.50 1.77 -8.25
C CYS A 22 -8.31 0.47 -8.16
N PHE A 23 -8.64 0.03 -6.94
CA PHE A 23 -9.47 -1.14 -6.71
C PHE A 23 -10.90 -0.95 -7.24
N VAL A 24 -11.56 0.17 -6.93
CA VAL A 24 -12.92 0.47 -7.42
C VAL A 24 -12.95 0.51 -8.96
N ARG A 25 -12.00 1.20 -9.59
CA ARG A 25 -11.89 1.22 -11.05
C ARG A 25 -11.65 -0.16 -11.66
N HIS A 26 -10.88 -1.01 -10.99
CA HIS A 26 -10.67 -2.38 -11.44
C HIS A 26 -11.97 -3.21 -11.38
N LEU A 27 -12.82 -2.98 -10.38
CA LEU A 27 -14.15 -3.59 -10.31
C LEU A 27 -15.07 -3.11 -11.44
N GLU A 28 -15.05 -1.82 -11.76
CA GLU A 28 -15.88 -1.21 -12.81
C GLU A 28 -15.40 -1.60 -14.22
N GLY A 29 -14.08 -1.67 -14.42
CA GLY A 29 -13.45 -1.94 -15.71
C GLY A 29 -13.53 -3.40 -16.17
N GLY A 30 -14.06 -4.30 -15.35
CA GLY A 30 -14.22 -5.72 -15.69
C GLY A 30 -12.92 -6.44 -16.07
N ASP A 31 -11.76 -5.86 -15.70
CA ASP A 31 -10.46 -6.36 -16.13
C ASP A 31 -10.21 -7.74 -15.51
N THR A 32 -10.32 -8.76 -16.35
CA THR A 32 -10.05 -10.18 -16.03
C THR A 32 -8.56 -10.48 -16.05
N SER A 33 -7.70 -9.50 -16.36
CA SER A 33 -6.27 -9.68 -16.20
C SER A 33 -5.99 -10.01 -14.73
N ASN A 34 -5.20 -11.05 -14.51
CA ASN A 34 -4.75 -11.50 -13.19
C ASN A 34 -3.75 -10.50 -12.57
N ASN A 35 -3.94 -9.19 -12.85
CA ASN A 35 -3.14 -8.10 -12.37
C ASN A 35 -3.46 -7.87 -10.89
N LYS A 36 -2.77 -8.65 -10.05
CA LYS A 36 -2.85 -8.58 -8.58
C LYS A 36 -2.64 -7.17 -8.01
N ASN A 37 -2.14 -6.21 -8.81
CA ASN A 37 -1.83 -4.85 -8.39
C ASN A 37 -2.87 -3.78 -8.78
N TRP A 38 -3.94 -4.11 -9.49
CA TRP A 38 -5.04 -3.17 -9.83
C TRP A 38 -4.58 -1.83 -10.44
N GLY A 39 -3.43 -1.80 -11.11
CA GLY A 39 -2.85 -0.56 -11.66
C GLY A 39 -2.12 0.34 -10.65
N VAL A 40 -2.06 0.01 -9.35
CA VAL A 40 -1.38 0.80 -8.31
C VAL A 40 0.09 1.06 -8.65
N LYS A 41 0.82 0.02 -9.11
CA LYS A 41 2.22 0.17 -9.53
C LYS A 41 2.35 1.19 -10.67
N ARG A 42 1.46 1.12 -11.66
CA ARG A 42 1.46 2.04 -12.81
C ARG A 42 1.20 3.47 -12.35
N ALA A 43 0.22 3.69 -11.47
CA ALA A 43 -0.08 5.00 -10.92
C ALA A 43 1.14 5.61 -10.19
N LEU A 44 1.81 4.81 -9.36
CA LEU A 44 3.04 5.23 -8.66
C LEU A 44 4.18 5.52 -9.65
N ASP A 45 4.43 4.63 -10.61
CA ASP A 45 5.49 4.81 -11.62
C ASP A 45 5.25 6.08 -12.46
N SER A 46 4.01 6.33 -12.88
CA SER A 46 3.61 7.54 -13.61
C SER A 46 3.81 8.79 -12.77
N TYR A 47 3.40 8.76 -11.49
CA TYR A 47 3.58 9.88 -10.57
C TYR A 47 5.05 10.21 -10.33
N LEU A 48 5.91 9.21 -10.12
CA LEU A 48 7.35 9.40 -9.92
C LEU A 48 8.05 9.91 -11.19
N LYS A 49 7.60 9.51 -12.38
CA LYS A 49 8.12 10.05 -13.65
C LYS A 49 7.75 11.51 -13.85
N GLN A 50 6.53 11.90 -13.47
CA GLN A 50 6.06 13.29 -13.57
C GLN A 50 6.67 14.19 -12.49
N ASN A 51 7.03 13.62 -11.34
CA ASN A 51 7.61 14.34 -10.21
C ASN A 51 8.95 13.73 -9.81
N PRO A 52 10.05 14.02 -10.52
CA PRO A 52 11.35 13.39 -10.28
C PRO A 52 11.88 13.57 -8.85
N THR A 53 11.54 14.67 -8.17
CA THR A 53 11.96 14.95 -6.78
C THR A 53 11.03 14.32 -5.73
N ALA A 54 9.90 13.72 -6.11
CA ALA A 54 8.94 13.17 -5.17
C ALA A 54 9.51 12.03 -4.30
N HIS A 55 10.54 11.32 -4.78
CA HIS A 55 11.23 10.31 -4.01
C HIS A 55 11.96 10.87 -2.78
N GLU A 56 12.29 12.16 -2.75
CA GLU A 56 12.90 12.85 -1.60
C GLU A 56 11.88 13.07 -0.48
N LEU A 57 10.60 13.21 -0.83
CA LEU A 57 9.49 13.39 0.13
C LEU A 57 9.12 12.11 0.86
N VAL A 58 9.48 10.94 0.31
CA VAL A 58 9.24 9.65 0.94
C VAL A 58 10.30 9.42 2.01
N PRO A 59 9.93 9.31 3.30
CA PRO A 59 10.90 9.09 4.37
C PRO A 59 11.48 7.67 4.31
N ILE A 60 12.67 7.50 4.89
CA ILE A 60 13.27 6.19 5.05
C ILE A 60 12.86 5.63 6.42
N LEU A 61 12.36 4.40 6.42
CA LEU A 61 12.07 3.64 7.61
C LEU A 61 13.38 3.16 8.23
N THR A 62 13.69 3.69 9.41
CA THR A 62 14.86 3.31 10.22
C THR A 62 14.40 2.85 11.61
N ALA A 63 15.28 2.16 12.34
CA ALA A 63 14.98 1.77 13.71
C ALA A 63 14.74 2.98 14.62
N GLU A 64 15.45 4.08 14.34
CA GLU A 64 15.33 5.34 15.07
C GLU A 64 14.01 6.05 14.78
N SER A 65 13.57 6.11 13.51
CA SER A 65 12.30 6.75 13.16
C SER A 65 11.09 5.98 13.70
N LEU A 66 11.18 4.65 13.74
CA LEU A 66 10.16 3.82 14.39
C LEU A 66 10.11 4.03 15.90
N LYS A 67 11.27 4.02 16.59
CA LYS A 67 11.35 4.25 18.04
C LYS A 67 10.88 5.65 18.45
N ALA A 68 11.19 6.65 17.63
CA ALA A 68 10.79 8.02 17.87
C ALA A 68 9.31 8.30 17.55
N GLY A 69 8.62 7.37 16.88
CA GLY A 69 7.21 7.53 16.49
C GLY A 69 7.00 8.68 15.49
N THR A 70 8.00 9.01 14.68
CA THR A 70 7.96 10.17 13.77
C THR A 70 7.31 9.88 12.43
N LEU A 71 7.08 8.60 12.12
CA LEU A 71 6.45 8.18 10.87
C LEU A 71 4.92 8.19 11.00
N PRO A 72 4.20 8.88 10.10
CA PRO A 72 2.75 8.82 10.06
C PRO A 72 2.25 7.41 9.72
N ASN A 73 1.15 7.00 10.35
CA ASN A 73 0.44 5.78 9.96
C ASN A 73 -0.01 5.87 8.49
N HIS A 74 -0.04 4.72 7.82
CA HIS A 74 -0.50 4.59 6.43
C HIS A 74 0.29 5.44 5.40
N SER A 75 1.52 5.85 5.74
CA SER A 75 2.40 6.57 4.84
C SER A 75 3.25 5.63 3.99
N LEU A 76 3.63 6.09 2.81
CA LEU A 76 4.62 5.41 1.98
C LEU A 76 6.01 5.66 2.57
N VAL A 77 6.84 4.61 2.66
CA VAL A 77 8.21 4.70 3.14
C VAL A 77 9.17 4.00 2.19
N LYS A 78 10.42 4.44 2.17
CA LYS A 78 11.55 3.69 1.61
C LYS A 78 12.13 2.83 2.72
N TYR A 79 12.59 1.63 2.38
CA TYR A 79 13.28 0.77 3.32
C TYR A 79 14.54 0.21 2.66
N ILE A 80 15.64 0.15 3.41
CA ILE A 80 16.93 -0.37 2.95
C ILE A 80 17.34 -1.48 3.92
N GLY A 81 17.53 -2.69 3.39
CA GLY A 81 17.94 -3.83 4.18
C GLY A 81 18.34 -5.00 3.30
N MET A 82 18.81 -6.05 3.95
CA MET A 82 19.06 -7.34 3.34
C MET A 82 17.78 -8.17 3.43
N VAL A 83 17.24 -8.59 2.28
CA VAL A 83 16.11 -9.52 2.23
C VAL A 83 16.62 -10.88 2.68
N GLN A 84 16.01 -11.43 3.72
CA GLN A 84 16.17 -12.81 4.12
C GLN A 84 15.09 -13.66 3.45
N ASP A 85 15.43 -14.90 3.17
CA ASP A 85 14.53 -15.82 2.49
C ASP A 85 13.40 -16.24 3.44
N ILE A 86 12.17 -16.02 3.00
CA ILE A 86 10.96 -16.60 3.59
C ILE A 86 10.20 -17.20 2.43
N PHE A 87 10.05 -18.52 2.45
CA PHE A 87 9.38 -19.27 1.38
C PHE A 87 7.88 -19.43 1.60
N ASP A 88 7.37 -19.02 2.76
CA ASP A 88 5.97 -19.23 3.12
C ASP A 88 5.10 -18.06 2.67
N LEU A 89 4.07 -18.39 1.89
CA LEU A 89 3.01 -17.45 1.52
C LEU A 89 2.10 -17.19 2.72
N GLU A 90 1.69 -15.95 2.86
CA GLU A 90 0.68 -15.54 3.85
C GLU A 90 -0.65 -15.29 3.13
N PHE A 91 -1.72 -15.89 3.65
CA PHE A 91 -3.08 -15.68 3.18
C PHE A 91 -3.78 -14.63 4.03
N PHE A 92 -4.46 -13.68 3.38
CA PHE A 92 -5.20 -12.63 4.06
C PHE A 92 -6.50 -12.32 3.31
N CYS A 93 -7.50 -11.75 4.00
CA CYS A 93 -8.76 -11.35 3.36
C CYS A 93 -8.56 -10.05 2.56
N GLY A 94 -8.10 -10.16 1.31
CA GLY A 94 -7.70 -9.02 0.48
C GLY A 94 -8.84 -8.18 -0.08
N VAL A 95 -10.01 -8.79 -0.26
CA VAL A 95 -11.25 -8.11 -0.67
C VAL A 95 -12.37 -8.53 0.28
N TYR A 96 -13.16 -7.57 0.76
CA TYR A 96 -14.27 -7.81 1.68
C TYR A 96 -15.45 -6.88 1.34
N GLU A 97 -16.66 -7.19 1.81
CA GLU A 97 -17.79 -6.25 1.72
C GLU A 97 -17.84 -5.34 2.96
N GLU A 98 -17.95 -4.03 2.74
CA GLU A 98 -18.35 -3.06 3.76
C GLU A 98 -19.88 -2.96 3.78
N VAL A 99 -20.49 -3.22 4.93
CA VAL A 99 -21.94 -3.11 5.13
C VAL A 99 -22.23 -1.88 5.98
N ASN A 100 -23.02 -0.97 5.44
CA ASN A 100 -23.50 0.19 6.19
C ASN A 100 -24.66 -0.24 7.11
N SER A 101 -24.44 -0.19 8.43
CA SER A 101 -25.45 -0.58 9.44
C SER A 101 -26.69 0.31 9.43
N SER A 102 -26.59 1.55 8.95
CA SER A 102 -27.71 2.50 8.91
C SER A 102 -28.55 2.38 7.63
N THR A 103 -27.91 2.14 6.47
CA THR A 103 -28.60 2.10 5.17
C THR A 103 -28.78 0.69 4.60
N GLY A 104 -28.04 -0.30 5.12
CA GLY A 104 -27.97 -1.65 4.55
C GLY A 104 -27.15 -1.74 3.25
N GLU A 105 -26.56 -0.64 2.79
CA GLU A 105 -25.76 -0.60 1.57
C GLU A 105 -24.52 -1.48 1.72
N LYS A 106 -24.23 -2.28 0.69
CA LYS A 106 -23.05 -3.14 0.62
C LYS A 106 -22.15 -2.66 -0.51
N LYS A 107 -20.86 -2.50 -0.22
CA LYS A 107 -19.85 -2.16 -1.22
C LYS A 107 -18.59 -2.99 -1.02
N LEU A 108 -17.90 -3.34 -2.11
CA LEU A 108 -16.62 -4.03 -1.99
C LEU A 108 -15.52 -3.05 -1.62
N ALA A 109 -14.63 -3.48 -0.73
CA ALA A 109 -13.45 -2.77 -0.29
C ALA A 109 -12.24 -3.70 -0.29
N THR A 110 -11.05 -3.12 -0.21
CA THR A 110 -9.77 -3.85 -0.17
C THR A 110 -9.05 -3.63 1.15
N SER A 111 -8.43 -4.68 1.67
CA SER A 111 -7.52 -4.62 2.83
C SER A 111 -6.05 -4.58 2.40
N LYS A 112 -5.76 -4.52 1.10
CA LYS A 112 -4.39 -4.56 0.60
C LYS A 112 -3.60 -3.37 1.15
N TYR A 113 -2.39 -3.64 1.65
CA TYR A 113 -1.52 -2.68 2.36
C TYR A 113 -2.05 -2.19 3.72
N LEU A 114 -3.08 -2.84 4.26
CA LEU A 114 -3.55 -2.67 5.63
C LEU A 114 -3.26 -3.93 6.45
N GLU A 115 -2.85 -3.72 7.69
CA GLU A 115 -2.72 -4.80 8.67
C GLU A 115 -4.04 -5.02 9.43
N SER A 116 -4.79 -3.94 9.66
CA SER A 116 -6.10 -3.97 10.27
C SER A 116 -7.03 -2.96 9.59
N ILE A 117 -8.31 -3.29 9.53
CA ILE A 117 -9.32 -2.40 8.94
C ILE A 117 -9.64 -1.31 9.97
N PRO A 118 -9.40 -0.03 9.65
CA PRO A 118 -9.73 1.05 10.58
C PRO A 118 -11.26 1.10 10.79
N PRO A 119 -11.72 1.31 12.03
CA PRO A 119 -13.14 1.40 12.31
C PRO A 119 -13.74 2.61 11.59
N LYS A 120 -14.86 2.39 10.89
CA LYS A 120 -15.61 3.44 10.19
C LYS A 120 -17.00 3.54 10.82
N ALA A 121 -17.47 4.77 11.06
CA ALA A 121 -18.78 4.99 11.66
C ALA A 121 -19.88 4.35 10.79
N ASN A 122 -20.76 3.56 11.41
CA ASN A 122 -21.85 2.84 10.76
C ASN A 122 -21.43 1.88 9.64
N ILE A 123 -20.14 1.51 9.53
CA ILE A 123 -19.68 0.57 8.51
C ILE A 123 -19.01 -0.62 9.21
N GLN A 124 -19.43 -1.82 8.86
CA GLN A 124 -18.88 -3.07 9.38
C GLN A 124 -18.31 -3.92 8.23
N PRO A 125 -17.10 -4.47 8.37
CA PRO A 125 -16.58 -5.42 7.41
C PRO A 125 -17.30 -6.77 7.54
N ASP A 126 -17.80 -7.28 6.42
CA ASP A 126 -18.39 -8.61 6.27
C ASP A 126 -17.40 -9.52 5.53
N PHE A 127 -16.62 -10.26 6.32
CA PHE A 127 -15.61 -11.19 5.81
C PHE A 127 -16.20 -12.50 5.28
N GLU A 128 -17.42 -12.84 5.72
CA GLU A 128 -18.11 -14.10 5.37
C GLU A 128 -18.96 -13.96 4.10
N SER A 129 -19.01 -12.75 3.52
CA SER A 129 -19.68 -12.54 2.25
C SER A 129 -19.12 -13.46 1.15
N PRO A 130 -19.99 -14.07 0.29
CA PRO A 130 -19.55 -14.82 -0.88
C PRO A 130 -18.69 -14.02 -1.88
N LYS A 131 -18.69 -12.68 -1.78
CA LYS A 131 -17.88 -11.80 -2.64
C LYS A 131 -16.52 -11.47 -2.03
N SER A 132 -16.31 -11.79 -0.75
CA SER A 132 -15.00 -11.64 -0.10
C SER A 132 -14.00 -12.60 -0.73
N LYS A 133 -12.76 -12.15 -0.92
CA LYS A 133 -11.70 -12.94 -1.56
C LYS A 133 -10.45 -12.95 -0.69
N THR A 134 -10.00 -14.15 -0.38
CA THR A 134 -8.66 -14.38 0.18
C THR A 134 -7.63 -14.16 -0.91
N LEU A 135 -6.61 -13.37 -0.60
CA LEU A 135 -5.44 -13.15 -1.46
C LEU A 135 -4.19 -13.69 -0.75
N GLU A 136 -3.16 -13.93 -1.54
CA GLU A 136 -1.84 -14.33 -1.06
C GLU A 136 -0.87 -13.15 -1.14
N ARG A 137 0.02 -13.04 -0.14
CA ARG A 137 1.18 -12.15 -0.15
C ARG A 137 2.43 -12.94 0.22
N LEU A 138 3.56 -12.56 -0.37
CA LEU A 138 4.87 -13.06 0.04
C LEU A 138 5.49 -12.03 0.98
N PRO A 139 5.44 -12.22 2.30
CA PRO A 139 6.09 -11.31 3.24
C PRO A 139 7.61 -11.41 3.05
N LEU A 140 8.26 -10.26 2.88
CA LEU A 140 9.72 -10.19 2.85
C LEU A 140 10.20 -9.86 4.25
N TYR A 141 11.01 -10.74 4.84
CA TYR A 141 11.70 -10.42 6.07
C TYR A 141 13.01 -9.72 5.76
N CYS A 142 13.12 -8.46 6.16
CA CYS A 142 14.30 -7.67 5.91
C CYS A 142 15.08 -7.43 7.20
N THR A 143 16.38 -7.69 7.16
CA THR A 143 17.30 -7.41 8.26
C THR A 143 18.20 -6.22 7.93
N PRO A 144 18.71 -5.49 8.94
CA PRO A 144 19.77 -4.52 8.72
C PRO A 144 20.96 -5.15 7.99
N ILE A 145 21.57 -4.39 7.07
CA ILE A 145 22.70 -4.88 6.29
C ILE A 145 23.88 -5.18 7.24
N PRO A 146 24.38 -6.42 7.29
CA PRO A 146 25.49 -6.79 8.16
C PRO A 146 26.76 -6.06 7.71
N GLY A 147 27.56 -5.60 8.67
CA GLY A 147 28.81 -4.89 8.37
C GLY A 147 28.63 -3.49 7.75
N LEU A 148 27.41 -2.96 7.69
CA LEU A 148 27.17 -1.61 7.19
C LEU A 148 27.86 -0.58 8.09
N SER A 149 28.81 0.15 7.51
CA SER A 149 29.58 1.17 8.22
C SER A 149 28.68 2.30 8.74
N PRO A 150 29.08 3.00 9.83
CA PRO A 150 28.31 4.14 10.33
C PRO A 150 28.10 5.25 9.30
N TRP A 151 29.09 5.52 8.45
CA TRP A 151 28.99 6.55 7.40
C TRP A 151 27.98 6.16 6.31
N ALA A 152 27.96 4.89 5.90
CA ALA A 152 27.01 4.40 4.90
C ALA A 152 25.58 4.39 5.47
N ARG A 153 25.42 4.07 6.76
CA ARG A 153 24.13 4.17 7.47
C ARG A 153 23.61 5.61 7.51
N ALA A 154 24.49 6.57 7.81
CA ALA A 154 24.14 7.99 7.82
C ALA A 154 23.77 8.51 6.42
N ALA A 155 24.54 8.13 5.39
CA ALA A 155 24.25 8.48 4.00
C ALA A 155 22.89 7.91 3.54
N ALA A 156 22.63 6.64 3.86
CA ALA A 156 21.35 5.99 3.58
C ALA A 156 20.19 6.71 4.29
N ALA A 157 20.32 7.03 5.58
CA ALA A 157 19.28 7.75 6.33
C ALA A 157 18.99 9.15 5.76
N ALA A 158 19.99 9.82 5.18
CA ALA A 158 19.86 11.12 4.52
C ALA A 158 19.25 11.04 3.10
N GLY A 159 18.87 9.85 2.62
CA GLY A 159 18.34 9.67 1.27
C GLY A 159 19.41 9.56 0.18
N GLY A 160 20.69 9.52 0.56
CA GLY A 160 21.79 9.25 -0.36
C GLY A 160 21.84 7.77 -0.75
N ARG A 161 22.39 7.48 -1.94
CA ARG A 161 22.84 6.12 -2.26
C ARG A 161 24.11 5.86 -1.44
N PRO A 162 24.20 4.75 -0.68
CA PRO A 162 25.39 4.43 0.11
C PRO A 162 26.63 4.23 -0.76
#